data_AF-A0A0A9F3S2-F1
#
_entry.id   AF-A0A0A9F3S2-F1
#
_cell.length_a   1.000
_cell.length_b   1.000
_cell.length_c   1.000
_cell.angle_alpha   90.00
_cell.angle_beta   90.00
_cell.angle_gamma   90.00
#
_symmetry.space_group_name_H-M   'P 1'
#
loop_
_entity.id
_entity.type
_entity.pdbx_description
1 polymer ?
#
loop_
_entity_poly.entity_id
_entity_poly.type
_entity_poly.pdbx_seq_one_letter_code
_entity_poly.pdbx_strand_id
1 'polypeptide(L)' 'MLCCLKYGAFLFYASWLVVMTAFAVAFVPETKGVPLESMGHVFARHWYWGRFVKDQKFGDEST' A
#
# COMPACT_ATOMS: atom_id res chain seq x y z
N MET A 1 -14.12 3.64 38.61
CA MET A 1 -13.81 4.38 37.37
C MET A 1 -12.42 4.00 36.82
N LEU A 2 -12.19 2.71 36.53
CA LEU A 2 -11.05 2.20 35.73
C LEU A 2 -11.53 1.59 34.39
N CYS A 3 -12.83 1.70 34.11
CA CYS A 3 -13.51 0.98 33.04
C CYS A 3 -13.11 1.46 31.64
N CYS A 4 -12.65 2.71 31.49
CA CYS A 4 -12.21 3.26 30.21
C CYS A 4 -10.78 2.86 29.82
N LEU A 5 -9.91 2.58 30.79
CA LEU A 5 -8.50 2.22 30.53
C LEU A 5 -8.38 0.83 29.88
N LYS A 6 -9.34 -0.07 30.11
CA LYS A 6 -9.37 -1.40 29.47
C LYS A 6 -9.83 -1.33 28.00
N TYR A 7 -10.60 -0.31 27.63
CA TYR A 7 -11.07 -0.11 26.25
C TYR A 7 -10.07 0.66 25.38
N GLY A 8 -9.21 1.49 25.99
CA GLY A 8 -8.20 2.27 25.27
C GLY A 8 -7.27 1.41 24.41
N ALA A 9 -6.77 0.28 24.95
CA ALA A 9 -5.95 -0.65 24.18
C ALA A 9 -6.72 -1.26 23.00
N PHE A 10 -7.99 -1.62 23.21
CA PHE A 10 -8.83 -2.22 22.17
C PHE A 10 -9.09 -1.25 21.02
N LEU A 11 -9.40 0.01 21.34
CA LEU A 11 -9.53 1.08 20.34
C LEU A 11 -8.22 1.38 19.62
N PHE A 12 -7.10 1.38 20.34
CA PHE A 12 -5.79 1.60 19.75
C PHE A 12 -5.48 0.50 18.72
N TYR A 13 -5.65 -0.77 19.09
CA TYR A 13 -5.45 -1.88 18.16
C TYR A 13 -6.46 -1.88 17.01
N ALA A 14 -7.74 -1.56 17.26
CA ALA A 14 -8.75 -1.47 16.20
C ALA A 14 -8.40 -0.35 15.21
N SER A 15 -8.02 0.83 15.70
CA SER A 15 -7.59 1.96 14.88
C SER A 15 -6.31 1.62 14.11
N TRP A 16 -5.35 0.96 14.76
CA TRP A 16 -4.10 0.52 14.14
C TRP A 16 -4.34 -0.51 13.04
N LEU A 17 -5.24 -1.46 13.25
CA LEU A 17 -5.64 -2.42 12.23
C LEU A 17 -6.30 -1.72 11.04
N VAL A 18 -7.20 -0.77 11.28
CA VAL A 18 -7.82 0.02 10.19
C VAL A 18 -6.77 0.79 9.40
N VAL A 19 -5.79 1.41 10.07
CA VAL A 19 -4.67 2.10 9.40
C VAL A 19 -3.85 1.12 8.56
N MET A 20 -3.49 -0.05 9.11
CA MET A 20 -2.73 -1.07 8.39
C MET A 20 -3.50 -1.63 7.19
N THR A 21 -4.80 -1.85 7.32
CA THR A 21 -5.66 -2.31 6.22
C THR A 21 -5.83 -1.22 5.16
N ALA A 22 -6.04 0.03 5.55
CA ALA A 22 -6.12 1.15 4.61
C ALA A 22 -4.80 1.34 3.85
N PHE A 23 -3.67 1.22 4.55
CA PHE A 23 -2.37 1.17 3.92
C PHE A 23 -2.29 -0.01 2.96
N ALA A 24 -2.60 -1.24 3.37
CA ALA A 24 -2.53 -2.39 2.47
C ALA A 24 -3.40 -2.21 1.21
N VAL A 25 -4.62 -1.68 1.31
CA VAL A 25 -5.50 -1.44 0.16
C VAL A 25 -4.97 -0.31 -0.74
N ALA A 26 -4.43 0.77 -0.17
CA ALA A 26 -3.89 1.88 -0.94
C ALA A 26 -2.48 1.61 -1.48
N PHE A 27 -1.71 0.75 -0.82
CA PHE A 27 -0.30 0.48 -1.10
C PHE A 27 -0.08 -0.81 -1.91
N VAL A 28 -0.99 -1.79 -1.80
CA VAL A 28 -0.87 -3.06 -2.53
C VAL A 28 -1.96 -3.08 -3.61
N PRO A 29 -1.61 -2.78 -4.88
CA PRO A 29 -2.57 -3.01 -5.96
C PRO A 29 -2.90 -4.50 -5.99
N GLU A 30 -4.18 -4.83 -6.20
CA GLU A 30 -4.69 -6.21 -6.22
C GLU A 30 -3.76 -7.17 -6.97
N THR A 31 -3.02 -8.00 -6.22
CA THR A 31 -2.10 -9.00 -6.75
C THR A 31 -2.81 -10.31 -7.11
N LYS A 32 -4.13 -10.39 -6.90
CA LYS A 32 -4.92 -11.61 -7.17
C LYS A 32 -5.12 -11.78 -8.68
N GLY A 33 -4.47 -12.79 -9.26
CA GLY A 33 -4.72 -13.26 -10.62
C GLY A 33 -3.95 -12.55 -11.73
N VAL A 34 -3.04 -11.62 -11.39
CA VAL A 34 -2.19 -10.96 -12.39
C VAL A 34 -0.94 -11.82 -12.63
N PRO A 35 -0.61 -12.18 -13.88
CA PRO A 35 0.66 -12.86 -14.18
C PRO A 35 1.84 -11.95 -13.83
N LEU A 36 2.90 -12.54 -13.26
CA LEU A 36 4.07 -11.80 -12.74
C LEU A 36 4.69 -10.85 -13.77
N GLU A 37 4.62 -11.19 -15.06
CA GLU A 37 5.09 -10.34 -16.17
C GLU A 37 4.32 -9.02 -16.36
N SER A 38 3.05 -8.93 -15.93
CA SER A 38 2.23 -7.71 -16.07
C SER A 38 2.17 -6.85 -14.81
N MET A 39 2.80 -7.30 -13.71
CA MET A 39 2.78 -6.60 -12.42
C MET A 39 3.37 -5.19 -12.52
N GLY A 40 4.44 -5.01 -13.31
CA GLY A 40 5.06 -3.69 -13.52
C GLY A 40 4.12 -2.68 -14.20
N HIS A 41 3.24 -3.14 -15.09
CA HIS A 41 2.29 -2.27 -15.79
C HIS A 41 1.11 -1.86 -14.89
N VAL A 42 0.68 -2.75 -13.99
CA VAL A 42 -0.33 -2.46 -12.96
C VAL A 42 0.22 -1.45 -11.95
N PHE A 43 1.47 -1.61 -11.52
CA PHE A 43 2.16 -0.65 -10.65
C PHE A 43 2.38 0.72 -11.33
N ALA A 44 2.70 0.74 -12.64
CA ALA A 44 2.87 1.97 -13.41
C ALA A 44 1.56 2.77 -13.58
N ARG A 45 0.41 2.10 -13.58
CA ARG A 45 -0.92 2.74 -13.67
C ARG A 45 -1.46 3.18 -12.31
N HIS A 46 -0.93 2.64 -11.21
CA HIS A 46 -1.35 3.01 -9.87
C HIS A 46 -0.98 4.47 -9.57
N TRP A 47 -1.91 5.28 -9.06
CA TRP A 47 -1.69 6.72 -8.85
C TRP A 47 -0.49 7.01 -7.93
N TYR A 48 -0.23 6.15 -6.94
CA TYR A 48 0.90 6.28 -6.03
C TYR A 48 2.23 5.77 -6.62
N TRP A 49 2.28 4.57 -7.23
CA TRP A 49 3.53 3.98 -7.76
C TRP A 49 3.87 4.40 -9.19
N GLY A 50 2.89 4.82 -9.98
CA GLY A 50 3.12 5.26 -11.35
C GLY A 50 4.11 6.42 -11.45
N ARG A 51 4.22 7.23 -10.39
CA ARG A 51 5.22 8.28 -10.27
C ARG A 51 6.64 7.71 -10.07
N PHE A 52 6.79 6.68 -9.24
CA PHE A 52 8.09 6.04 -8.95
C PHE A 52 8.59 5.15 -10.10
N VAL A 53 7.70 4.40 -10.77
CA VAL A 53 8.08 3.52 -11.89
C VAL A 53 8.48 4.30 -13.15
N LYS A 54 7.87 5.47 -13.38
CA LYS A 54 8.24 6.35 -14.50
C LYS A 54 9.65 6.93 -14.36
N ASP A 55 10.12 7.13 -13.13
CA ASP A 55 11.45 7.68 -12.85
C ASP A 55 12.57 6.69 -13.24
N GLN A 56 12.36 5.38 -13.03
CA GLN A 56 13.31 4.32 -13.41
C GLN A 56 13.59 4.27 -14.91
N LYS A 57 12.58 4.49 -15.76
CA LYS A 57 12.75 4.45 -17.23
C LYS A 57 13.58 5.62 -17.78
N PHE A 58 13.72 6.71 -17.02
CA PHE A 58 14.49 7.89 -17.45
C PHE A 58 16.00 7.75 -17.16
N GLY A 59 16.42 6.78 -16.33
CA GLY A 59 17.83 6.56 -15.97
C GLY A 59 18.60 5.57 -16.87
N ASP A 60 17.92 4.71 -17.62
CA ASP A 60 18.54 3.65 -18.44
C ASP A 60 18.72 4.04 -19.93
N GLU A 61 18.21 5.19 -20.39
CA GLU A 61 18.35 5.66 -21.78
C GLU A 61 19.61 6.54 -22.00
N SER A 62 20.65 6.36 -21.18
CA SER A 62 21.93 7.10 -21.32
C SER A 62 23.17 6.20 -21.30
N THR A 63 23.08 4.94 -21.76
CA THR A 63 24.24 4.11 -22.10
C THR A 63 24.03 3.38 -23.42
#